data_AF-A0A954A9F7-F1
#
_entry.id   AF-A0A954A9F7-F1
#
_cell.length_a   1.000
_cell.length_b   1.000
_cell.length_c   1.000
_cell.angle_alpha   90.00
_cell.angle_beta   90.00
_cell.angle_gamma   90.00
#
_symmetry.space_group_name_H-M   'P 1'
#
loop_
_entity.id
_entity.type
_entity.pdbx_description
1 polymer ?
#
loop_
_entity_poly.entity_id
_entity_poly.type
_entity_poly.pdbx_seq_one_letter_code
_entity_poly.pdbx_strand_id
1 'polypeptide(L)'
;MRPHPLFLLFGVLAMAMASAAPFSFASQEGAPADASPPSDSGDAESAATDATSGNIPIRLVAGRLIATCDISTDARRLPVNLLVEYDGPWGLRLHNQATNGIKAERDGVSVPITLHFPGFEIVVPAREHGPEEFYNDFTKYHSKDMGELALVGSIGAQILEKYSVSFDLEAGFLRLEPPRDEDPETVQTPAGVASIPVTIHNGIVWLPVRTGDGTPYAMGIGSSVYDTVIDEDLAYDLGAPAGNVGTVTIGGTEIDLSTFIALRPEPFFHVHPDRALGMTGINFLESTRVAIDRVNRRVALTRLKSPEYPQADFDYFAARVTDEPEAIEQYLDRYPHARLAHEAARRLVDLRLERDEGGEGFARAIGWLVDTAAEDLRTTTALDLMETLLESGYRDQALVAGEAGVPHGRKDRYPNAVHQIHARLGEEYLERDDRKKARRHLLSAAFGLPEDGRINLQLGRFYEREGRFNRAYSRYVQAVITPEAGPQALDGLERVHAKVAEEEGEPAEMMSVDTVARLIAGKTLNFGAATKFKATEDNASNRVVLLELFTNAHARGTLAGELAWDGLVSHFTYDHVAFVSYHLEQPELDPLAVPLADFAAKRASITEPTLVIDGQRRAPAMAR
;
A
#
# COMPACT_ATOMS: atom_id res chain seq x y z
N MET A 1 -0.20 38.41 7.23
CA MET A 1 -1.15 37.83 6.26
C MET A 1 -2.15 36.92 6.98
N ARG A 2 -3.26 36.52 6.34
CA ARG A 2 -4.09 35.40 6.83
C ARG A 2 -3.51 34.08 6.29
N PRO A 3 -3.50 32.98 7.06
CA PRO A 3 -3.02 31.69 6.54
C PRO A 3 -3.99 31.13 5.48
N HIS A 4 -3.42 30.47 4.47
CA HIS A 4 -4.15 29.78 3.41
C HIS A 4 -4.51 28.35 3.86
N PRO A 5 -5.66 27.76 3.46
CA PRO A 5 -6.14 26.49 4.01
C PRO A 5 -5.29 25.25 3.68
N LEU A 6 -4.26 25.35 2.82
CA LEU A 6 -3.34 24.25 2.53
C LEU A 6 -2.44 23.85 3.71
N PHE A 7 -2.23 24.73 4.70
CA PHE A 7 -1.37 24.47 5.86
C PHE A 7 -1.86 23.35 6.82
N LEU A 8 -3.06 22.81 6.59
CA LEU A 8 -3.71 21.85 7.50
C LEU A 8 -3.81 20.41 6.97
N LEU A 9 -3.47 20.13 5.70
CA LEU A 9 -3.77 18.81 5.11
C LEU A 9 -2.59 17.83 5.07
N PHE A 10 -1.33 18.28 5.00
CA PHE A 10 -0.17 17.38 4.86
C PHE A 10 0.95 17.56 5.90
N GLY A 11 0.97 18.63 6.69
CA GLY A 11 1.90 18.80 7.81
C GLY A 11 1.44 18.18 9.14
N VAL A 12 0.21 17.64 9.22
CA VAL A 12 -0.45 17.27 10.49
C VAL A 12 -0.69 15.76 10.63
N LEU A 13 -0.51 14.95 9.57
CA LEU A 13 -0.77 13.51 9.63
C LEU A 13 0.22 12.70 10.51
N ALA A 14 1.26 13.37 11.05
CA ALA A 14 2.19 12.79 12.02
C ALA A 14 1.84 13.10 13.50
N MET A 15 0.96 14.06 13.81
CA MET A 15 0.86 14.54 15.21
C MET A 15 -0.48 15.20 15.60
N ALA A 16 -1.48 14.37 15.95
CA ALA A 16 -2.70 14.84 16.63
C ALA A 16 -3.45 13.73 17.43
N MET A 17 -2.78 13.02 18.35
CA MET A 17 -3.40 11.98 19.19
C MET A 17 -2.96 12.04 20.68
N ALA A 18 -3.21 13.17 21.36
CA ALA A 18 -3.25 13.25 22.84
C ALA A 18 -3.74 14.63 23.36
N SER A 19 -5.04 14.93 23.26
CA SER A 19 -5.65 15.97 24.12
C SER A 19 -7.17 15.83 24.16
N ALA A 20 -7.70 15.23 25.22
CA ALA A 20 -9.13 15.17 25.51
C ALA A 20 -9.42 15.91 26.81
N ALA A 21 -10.04 17.09 26.69
CA ALA A 21 -10.69 17.79 27.79
C ALA A 21 -12.12 18.16 27.38
N PRO A 22 -13.12 18.05 28.28
CA PRO A 22 -14.50 17.82 27.87
C PRO A 22 -15.28 19.12 27.64
N PHE A 23 -16.23 19.09 26.70
CA PHE A 23 -17.32 20.07 26.65
C PHE A 23 -18.68 19.42 26.91
N SER A 24 -19.36 19.99 27.89
CA SER A 24 -20.66 19.57 28.42
C SER A 24 -21.81 20.15 27.60
N PHE A 25 -22.87 19.36 27.40
CA PHE A 25 -24.20 19.87 27.06
C PHE A 25 -25.19 19.54 28.20
N ALA A 26 -25.71 20.59 28.83
CA ALA A 26 -27.01 20.59 29.51
C ALA A 26 -28.07 21.08 28.49
N SER A 27 -29.38 20.82 28.58
CA SER A 27 -30.24 20.25 29.64
C SER A 27 -31.31 19.33 28.98
N GLN A 28 -32.41 18.80 29.56
CA GLN A 28 -33.11 18.78 30.87
C GLN A 28 -34.07 17.56 30.80
N GLU A 29 -34.78 17.02 31.81
CA GLU A 29 -35.02 17.32 33.23
C GLU A 29 -35.46 16.00 33.95
N GLY A 30 -35.51 15.96 35.29
CA GLY A 30 -36.27 14.93 36.05
C GLY A 30 -35.48 14.17 37.12
N ALA A 31 -35.70 14.53 38.39
CA ALA A 31 -35.19 13.85 39.60
C ALA A 31 -36.38 13.21 40.37
N PRO A 32 -36.23 12.50 41.53
CA PRO A 32 -35.01 12.32 42.34
C PRO A 32 -34.78 10.92 43.01
N ALA A 33 -33.69 10.87 43.79
CA ALA A 33 -33.49 10.13 45.07
C ALA A 33 -32.71 8.80 45.11
N ASP A 34 -31.71 8.81 46.00
CA ASP A 34 -31.05 7.74 46.79
C ASP A 34 -30.66 6.39 46.15
N ALA A 35 -29.33 6.21 45.98
CA ALA A 35 -28.58 5.10 46.59
C ALA A 35 -27.05 5.36 46.54
N SER A 36 -26.34 5.07 47.64
CA SER A 36 -24.87 5.09 47.71
C SER A 36 -24.25 3.95 46.88
N PRO A 37 -23.02 4.10 46.34
CA PRO A 37 -22.37 3.05 45.57
C PRO A 37 -21.85 1.92 46.50
N PRO A 38 -21.98 0.63 46.10
CA PRO A 38 -21.26 -0.45 46.75
C PRO A 38 -19.81 -0.47 46.28
N SER A 39 -18.89 -0.57 47.23
CA SER A 39 -17.49 -0.90 47.01
C SER A 39 -17.34 -2.39 46.70
N ASP A 40 -16.72 -2.73 45.57
CA ASP A 40 -15.77 -3.86 45.51
C ASP A 40 -14.95 -3.76 44.22
N SER A 41 -13.66 -3.42 44.36
CA SER A 41 -12.67 -3.56 43.31
C SER A 41 -11.95 -4.89 43.53
N GLY A 42 -12.38 -5.92 42.82
CA GLY A 42 -11.63 -7.17 42.73
C GLY A 42 -10.41 -6.96 41.83
N ASP A 43 -9.21 -6.95 42.43
CA ASP A 43 -7.96 -6.85 41.69
C ASP A 43 -7.80 -8.03 40.73
N ALA A 44 -7.89 -7.75 39.42
CA ALA A 44 -7.50 -8.69 38.39
C ALA A 44 -5.97 -8.70 38.30
N GLU A 45 -5.35 -9.53 39.14
CA GLU A 45 -3.91 -9.74 39.22
C GLU A 45 -3.37 -10.14 37.84
N SER A 46 -2.66 -9.20 37.19
CA SER A 46 -2.09 -9.37 35.86
C SER A 46 -1.05 -10.49 35.89
N ALA A 47 -1.38 -11.64 35.30
CA ALA A 47 -0.45 -12.76 35.16
C ALA A 47 0.84 -12.32 34.43
N ALA A 48 1.91 -12.15 35.19
CA ALA A 48 3.22 -11.84 34.65
C ALA A 48 3.73 -13.05 33.86
N THR A 49 3.93 -12.87 32.57
CA THR A 49 4.76 -13.79 31.77
C THR A 49 6.20 -13.62 32.21
N ASP A 50 6.85 -14.72 32.61
CA ASP A 50 8.30 -14.74 32.85
C ASP A 50 8.99 -14.21 31.58
N ALA A 51 9.66 -13.05 31.70
CA ALA A 51 10.40 -12.48 30.59
C ALA A 51 11.48 -13.49 30.17
N THR A 52 11.41 -13.97 28.94
CA THR A 52 12.44 -14.82 28.34
C THR A 52 13.38 -13.95 27.50
N SER A 53 14.63 -14.39 27.33
CA SER A 53 15.55 -13.71 26.41
C SER A 53 15.28 -14.14 24.96
N GLY A 54 15.41 -13.19 24.03
CA GLY A 54 15.21 -13.44 22.61
C GLY A 54 15.98 -12.48 21.71
N ASN A 55 16.22 -12.89 20.47
CA ASN A 55 16.71 -12.01 19.42
C ASN A 55 15.60 -11.86 18.37
N ILE A 56 15.17 -10.63 18.11
CA ILE A 56 14.25 -10.28 17.03
C ILE A 56 15.12 -9.91 15.81
N PRO A 57 15.06 -10.66 14.70
CA PRO A 57 15.74 -10.27 13.46
C PRO A 57 15.14 -8.97 12.93
N ILE A 58 16.00 -8.01 12.61
CA ILE A 58 15.59 -6.70 12.07
C ILE A 58 16.35 -6.36 10.80
N ARG A 59 15.67 -5.65 9.90
CA ARG A 59 16.23 -5.12 8.65
C ARG A 59 15.94 -3.64 8.54
N LEU A 60 16.90 -2.86 8.06
CA LEU A 60 16.67 -1.48 7.69
C LEU A 60 16.05 -1.44 6.29
N VAL A 61 14.83 -0.91 6.18
CA VAL A 61 14.14 -0.68 4.90
C VAL A 61 13.66 0.77 4.89
N ALA A 62 14.02 1.54 3.86
CA ALA A 62 13.55 2.91 3.65
C ALA A 62 13.59 3.82 4.91
N GLY A 63 14.62 3.70 5.73
CA GLY A 63 14.75 4.50 6.96
C GLY A 63 13.84 4.07 8.11
N ARG A 64 13.43 2.79 8.16
CA ARG A 64 12.67 2.15 9.26
C ARG A 64 13.26 0.80 9.63
N LEU A 65 13.18 0.43 10.91
CA LEU A 65 13.53 -0.90 11.40
C LEU A 65 12.33 -1.84 11.24
N ILE A 66 12.48 -2.86 10.40
CA ILE A 66 11.46 -3.87 10.11
C ILE A 66 11.81 -5.19 10.79
N ALA A 67 10.92 -5.68 11.65
CA ALA A 67 10.93 -7.03 12.19
C ALA A 67 9.94 -7.91 11.43
N THR A 68 10.37 -9.09 11.00
CA THR A 68 9.50 -10.10 10.36
C THR A 68 9.10 -11.17 11.37
N CYS A 69 7.81 -11.42 11.52
CA CYS A 69 7.25 -12.36 12.50
C CYS A 69 5.90 -12.91 12.06
N ASP A 70 5.40 -13.93 12.75
CA ASP A 70 3.97 -14.27 12.66
C ASP A 70 3.21 -13.62 13.81
N ILE A 71 2.00 -13.13 13.56
CA ILE A 71 1.04 -12.73 14.60
C ILE A 71 -0.09 -13.74 14.67
N SER A 72 -0.56 -14.08 15.88
CA SER A 72 -1.69 -15.02 16.04
C SER A 72 -2.62 -14.69 17.19
N THR A 73 -3.81 -15.27 17.11
CA THR A 73 -4.71 -15.53 18.25
C THR A 73 -4.91 -17.05 18.37
N ASP A 74 -5.80 -17.49 19.26
CA ASP A 74 -6.36 -18.85 19.30
C ASP A 74 -7.11 -19.25 18.00
N ALA A 75 -7.54 -18.29 17.17
CA ALA A 75 -8.27 -18.59 15.93
C ALA A 75 -7.37 -18.80 14.71
N ARG A 76 -6.36 -17.94 14.51
CA ARG A 76 -5.61 -17.82 13.25
C ARG A 76 -4.23 -17.22 13.47
N ARG A 77 -3.32 -17.51 12.54
CA ARG A 77 -1.92 -17.01 12.47
C ARG A 77 -1.66 -16.41 11.09
N LEU A 78 -0.89 -15.32 11.03
CA LEU A 78 -0.59 -14.56 9.82
C LEU A 78 0.89 -14.13 9.80
N PRO A 79 1.68 -14.43 8.75
CA PRO A 79 3.03 -13.90 8.58
C PRO A 79 2.99 -12.43 8.15
N VAL A 80 3.77 -11.57 8.83
CA VAL A 80 3.71 -10.11 8.67
C VAL A 80 5.06 -9.45 8.91
N ASN A 81 5.16 -8.17 8.54
CA ASN A 81 6.19 -7.26 9.00
C ASN A 81 5.61 -6.26 10.02
N LEU A 82 6.45 -5.86 10.98
CA LEU A 82 6.16 -4.83 12.00
C LEU A 82 7.33 -3.83 12.07
N LEU A 83 7.05 -2.54 12.32
CA LEU A 83 8.09 -1.57 12.69
C LEU A 83 8.57 -1.81 14.13
N VAL A 84 9.81 -1.42 14.43
CA VAL A 84 10.36 -1.36 15.79
C VAL A 84 10.57 0.09 16.20
N GLU A 85 9.74 0.59 17.13
CA GLU A 85 9.62 2.02 17.47
C GLU A 85 9.81 2.22 18.98
N TYR A 86 11.05 2.17 19.46
CA TYR A 86 11.40 2.21 20.89
C TYR A 86 10.95 3.49 21.61
N ASP A 87 10.88 4.60 20.88
CA ASP A 87 10.39 5.90 21.32
C ASP A 87 8.86 6.05 21.21
N GLY A 88 8.17 5.12 20.54
CA GLY A 88 6.71 5.13 20.38
C GLY A 88 5.99 4.72 21.67
N PRO A 89 5.15 5.58 22.30
CA PRO A 89 4.49 5.31 23.58
C PRO A 89 3.34 4.28 23.55
N TRP A 90 3.38 3.32 22.62
CA TRP A 90 2.37 2.28 22.41
C TRP A 90 2.87 0.87 22.75
N GLY A 91 1.95 -0.09 22.82
CA GLY A 91 2.26 -1.51 22.91
C GLY A 91 2.46 -2.12 21.53
N LEU A 92 1.36 -2.56 20.92
CA LEU A 92 1.28 -3.14 19.59
C LEU A 92 0.24 -2.37 18.80
N ARG A 93 0.62 -1.74 17.67
CA ARG A 93 -0.33 -1.13 16.73
C ARG A 93 -0.55 -2.05 15.56
N LEU A 94 -1.81 -2.22 15.13
CA LEU A 94 -2.17 -3.05 13.97
C LEU A 94 -3.17 -2.36 13.03
N HIS A 95 -3.02 -2.70 11.75
CA HIS A 95 -3.97 -2.46 10.66
C HIS A 95 -5.22 -3.35 10.85
N ASN A 96 -6.41 -2.80 10.65
CA ASN A 96 -7.71 -3.46 10.86
C ASN A 96 -7.86 -4.72 9.98
N GLN A 97 -7.42 -4.72 8.73
CA GLN A 97 -7.36 -5.94 7.90
C GLN A 97 -6.58 -7.09 8.57
N ALA A 98 -5.43 -6.82 9.21
CA ALA A 98 -4.68 -7.85 9.92
C ALA A 98 -5.39 -8.29 11.21
N THR A 99 -5.91 -7.33 12.00
CA THR A 99 -6.76 -7.56 13.19
C THR A 99 -7.96 -8.47 12.88
N ASN A 100 -8.68 -8.18 11.79
CA ASN A 100 -9.79 -8.98 11.27
C ASN A 100 -9.33 -10.34 10.74
N GLY A 101 -8.17 -10.37 10.07
CA GLY A 101 -7.51 -11.56 9.58
C GLY A 101 -7.28 -12.59 10.68
N ILE A 102 -6.75 -12.16 11.83
CA ILE A 102 -6.49 -13.01 13.01
C ILE A 102 -7.65 -13.08 14.02
N LYS A 103 -8.76 -12.36 13.82
CA LYS A 103 -9.87 -12.24 14.77
C LYS A 103 -9.44 -11.81 16.18
N ALA A 104 -8.64 -10.74 16.26
CA ALA A 104 -8.16 -10.16 17.52
C ALA A 104 -9.25 -9.46 18.35
N GLU A 105 -10.47 -9.33 17.84
CA GLU A 105 -11.63 -8.82 18.57
C GLU A 105 -12.83 -9.77 18.38
N ARG A 106 -13.60 -10.01 19.45
CA ARG A 106 -14.83 -10.82 19.46
C ARG A 106 -15.86 -10.13 20.35
N ASP A 107 -17.05 -9.87 19.83
CA ASP A 107 -18.16 -9.25 20.56
C ASP A 107 -17.77 -7.95 21.30
N GLY A 108 -16.83 -7.18 20.72
CA GLY A 108 -16.29 -5.94 21.30
C GLY A 108 -15.16 -6.12 22.31
N VAL A 109 -14.75 -7.36 22.61
CA VAL A 109 -13.66 -7.69 23.55
C VAL A 109 -12.39 -8.07 22.78
N SER A 110 -11.25 -7.50 23.19
CA SER A 110 -9.94 -7.84 22.64
C SER A 110 -9.49 -9.24 23.08
N VAL A 111 -8.92 -9.99 22.13
CA VAL A 111 -8.29 -11.30 22.35
C VAL A 111 -6.77 -11.11 22.40
N PRO A 112 -6.04 -11.71 23.36
CA PRO A 112 -4.59 -11.63 23.40
C PRO A 112 -3.93 -12.08 22.09
N ILE A 113 -2.94 -11.31 21.65
CA ILE A 113 -2.20 -11.52 20.40
C ILE A 113 -0.80 -12.02 20.74
N THR A 114 -0.37 -13.11 20.11
CA THR A 114 1.00 -13.62 20.24
C THR A 114 1.83 -13.19 19.04
N LEU A 115 2.98 -12.57 19.30
CA LEU A 115 4.01 -12.25 18.32
C LEU A 115 5.05 -13.39 18.35
N HIS A 116 5.20 -14.12 17.25
CA HIS A 116 6.13 -15.24 17.14
C HIS A 116 7.39 -14.84 16.37
N PHE A 117 8.50 -14.73 17.09
CA PHE A 117 9.84 -14.54 16.54
C PHE A 117 10.63 -15.87 16.58
N PRO A 118 11.77 -15.99 15.87
CA PRO A 118 12.58 -17.21 15.89
C PRO A 118 13.10 -17.55 17.30
N GLY A 119 12.46 -18.55 17.93
CA GLY A 119 12.83 -19.05 19.27
C GLY A 119 12.38 -18.16 20.43
N PHE A 120 11.48 -17.20 20.20
CA PHE A 120 11.04 -16.22 21.19
C PHE A 120 9.63 -15.72 20.89
N GLU A 121 8.79 -15.53 21.91
CA GLU A 121 7.40 -15.11 21.74
C GLU A 121 7.03 -13.98 22.72
N ILE A 122 6.22 -13.02 22.26
CA ILE A 122 5.65 -11.96 23.10
C ILE A 122 4.13 -12.05 23.04
N VAL A 123 3.48 -12.19 24.20
CA VAL A 123 2.01 -12.07 24.31
C VAL A 123 1.64 -10.63 24.64
N VAL A 124 0.74 -10.04 23.86
CA VAL A 124 0.23 -8.68 24.03
C VAL A 124 -1.28 -8.74 24.31
N PRO A 125 -1.81 -8.12 25.38
CA PRO A 125 -3.21 -8.28 25.76
C PRO A 125 -4.22 -7.76 24.73
N ALA A 126 -3.88 -6.68 24.03
CA ALA A 126 -4.71 -6.04 23.00
C ALA A 126 -3.82 -5.26 22.02
N ARG A 127 -4.41 -4.85 20.89
CA ARG A 127 -3.79 -3.95 19.91
C ARG A 127 -4.36 -2.54 20.03
N GLU A 128 -3.55 -1.55 19.68
CA GLU A 128 -3.96 -0.21 19.30
C GLU A 128 -4.23 -0.13 17.79
N HIS A 129 -4.98 0.88 17.34
CA HIS A 129 -5.12 1.19 15.92
C HIS A 129 -3.86 1.90 15.41
N GLY A 130 -3.26 1.40 14.33
CA GLY A 130 -2.10 2.03 13.68
C GLY A 130 -2.48 2.89 12.48
N PRO A 131 -1.54 3.71 11.97
CA PRO A 131 -1.75 4.54 10.78
C PRO A 131 -1.83 3.67 9.51
N GLU A 132 -3.05 3.30 9.12
CA GLU A 132 -3.30 2.35 8.03
C GLU A 132 -2.78 2.81 6.67
N GLU A 133 -2.98 4.09 6.33
CA GLU A 133 -2.48 4.69 5.09
C GLU A 133 -0.96 4.55 4.98
N PHE A 134 -0.23 4.93 6.04
CA PHE A 134 1.22 4.77 6.11
C PHE A 134 1.66 3.31 5.93
N TYR A 135 0.98 2.34 6.55
CA TYR A 135 1.32 0.93 6.39
C TYR A 135 1.06 0.40 4.97
N ASN A 136 -0.02 0.86 4.33
CA ASN A 136 -0.36 0.51 2.95
C ASN A 136 0.64 1.11 1.97
N ASP A 137 0.99 2.39 2.11
CA ASP A 137 1.98 3.07 1.27
C ASP A 137 3.37 2.47 1.46
N PHE A 138 3.83 2.27 2.70
CA PHE A 138 5.12 1.63 2.95
C PHE A 138 5.17 0.21 2.36
N THR A 139 4.07 -0.54 2.41
CA THR A 139 3.96 -1.84 1.73
C THR A 139 4.04 -1.70 0.21
N LYS A 140 3.29 -0.79 -0.40
CA LYS A 140 3.29 -0.51 -1.84
C LYS A 140 4.69 -0.17 -2.37
N TYR A 141 5.39 0.72 -1.67
CA TYR A 141 6.72 1.17 -2.09
C TYR A 141 7.83 0.15 -1.75
N HIS A 142 7.73 -0.62 -0.66
CA HIS A 142 8.85 -1.43 -0.15
C HIS A 142 8.59 -2.95 -0.01
N SER A 143 7.54 -3.50 -0.62
CA SER A 143 7.20 -4.94 -0.51
C SER A 143 8.37 -5.87 -0.83
N LYS A 144 9.11 -5.61 -1.92
CA LYS A 144 10.29 -6.39 -2.36
C LYS A 144 11.37 -6.45 -1.28
N ASP A 145 11.75 -5.30 -0.74
CA ASP A 145 12.78 -5.19 0.30
C ASP A 145 12.34 -5.86 1.61
N MET A 146 11.03 -5.86 1.87
CA MET A 146 10.39 -6.51 3.00
C MET A 146 10.16 -8.03 2.84
N GLY A 147 10.40 -8.60 1.65
CA GLY A 147 10.20 -10.02 1.36
C GLY A 147 8.78 -10.41 0.94
N GLU A 148 8.05 -9.49 0.32
CA GLU A 148 6.66 -9.61 -0.17
C GLU A 148 5.61 -9.94 0.92
N LEU A 149 5.97 -9.69 2.19
CA LEU A 149 5.03 -9.66 3.32
C LEU A 149 4.65 -8.21 3.64
N ALA A 150 3.35 -7.96 3.85
CA ALA A 150 2.85 -6.64 4.17
C ALA A 150 3.39 -6.11 5.52
N LEU A 151 3.66 -4.81 5.58
CA LEU A 151 3.76 -4.11 6.85
C LEU A 151 2.34 -3.92 7.39
N VAL A 152 2.07 -4.40 8.61
CA VAL A 152 0.71 -4.35 9.19
C VAL A 152 0.64 -3.62 10.52
N GLY A 153 1.75 -3.14 11.06
CA GLY A 153 1.80 -2.72 12.45
C GLY A 153 3.17 -2.31 12.96
N SER A 154 3.25 -2.10 14.27
CA SER A 154 4.49 -1.78 14.97
C SER A 154 4.49 -2.20 16.43
N ILE A 155 5.69 -2.44 16.97
CA ILE A 155 5.94 -2.67 18.40
C ILE A 155 6.61 -1.45 19.02
N GLY A 156 6.09 -1.00 20.16
CA GLY A 156 6.50 0.22 20.84
C GLY A 156 7.04 0.03 22.25
N ALA A 157 7.27 1.16 22.93
CA ALA A 157 7.86 1.26 24.25
C ALA A 157 7.15 0.40 25.32
N GLN A 158 5.81 0.28 25.32
CA GLN A 158 5.09 -0.47 26.36
C GLN A 158 5.33 -2.00 26.31
N ILE A 159 5.86 -2.50 25.19
CA ILE A 159 6.39 -3.87 25.09
C ILE A 159 7.88 -3.88 25.43
N LEU A 160 8.65 -3.00 24.79
CA LEU A 160 10.12 -3.01 24.83
C LEU A 160 10.70 -2.60 26.20
N GLU A 161 9.99 -1.76 26.98
CA GLU A 161 10.46 -1.31 28.29
C GLU A 161 10.47 -2.39 29.37
N LYS A 162 9.83 -3.52 29.12
CA LYS A 162 9.80 -4.70 30.00
C LYS A 162 11.10 -5.51 29.95
N TYR A 163 12.05 -5.10 29.11
CA TYR A 163 13.30 -5.80 28.82
C TYR A 163 14.51 -4.85 28.96
N SER A 164 15.68 -5.44 29.17
CA SER A 164 16.94 -4.82 28.75
C SER A 164 17.06 -4.99 27.23
N VAL A 165 17.31 -3.88 26.52
CA VAL A 165 17.14 -3.81 25.05
C VAL A 165 18.47 -3.48 24.40
N SER A 166 18.96 -4.32 23.50
CA SER A 166 20.22 -4.08 22.77
C SER A 166 20.00 -4.02 21.27
N PHE A 167 20.27 -2.86 20.67
CA PHE A 167 20.31 -2.64 19.23
C PHE A 167 21.69 -3.01 18.67
N ASP A 168 21.74 -4.02 17.81
CA ASP A 168 22.95 -4.48 17.13
C ASP A 168 22.70 -4.57 15.61
N LEU A 169 22.56 -3.41 14.97
CA LEU A 169 22.11 -3.33 13.57
C LEU A 169 23.09 -3.98 12.58
N GLU A 170 24.39 -3.92 12.87
CA GLU A 170 25.43 -4.61 12.09
C GLU A 170 25.26 -6.14 12.12
N ALA A 171 24.79 -6.69 13.24
CA ALA A 171 24.50 -8.11 13.38
C ALA A 171 23.04 -8.48 13.00
N GLY A 172 22.22 -7.50 12.62
CA GLY A 172 20.86 -7.69 12.12
C GLY A 172 19.82 -8.10 13.18
N PHE A 173 20.03 -7.79 14.46
CA PHE A 173 19.07 -8.12 15.52
C PHE A 173 18.85 -7.01 16.56
N LEU A 174 17.63 -7.00 17.10
CA LEU A 174 17.30 -6.42 18.40
C LEU A 174 17.32 -7.55 19.43
N ARG A 175 18.18 -7.47 20.44
CA ARG A 175 18.11 -8.41 21.56
C ARG A 175 17.25 -7.85 22.68
N LEU A 176 16.37 -8.70 23.19
CA LEU A 176 15.63 -8.49 24.44
C LEU A 176 16.16 -9.47 25.49
N GLU A 177 16.61 -8.96 26.63
CA GLU A 177 16.97 -9.77 27.80
C GLU A 177 16.05 -9.41 28.98
N PRO A 178 15.78 -10.35 29.90
CA PRO A 178 15.03 -10.04 31.12
C PRO A 178 15.74 -8.94 31.91
N PRO A 179 15.00 -7.98 32.49
CA PRO A 179 15.61 -6.93 33.31
C PRO A 179 16.34 -7.54 34.49
N ARG A 180 17.56 -7.07 34.76
CA ARG A 180 18.38 -7.49 35.90
C ARG A 180 18.65 -6.29 36.79
N ASP A 181 18.48 -6.46 38.08
CA ASP A 181 18.97 -5.52 39.08
C ASP A 181 20.46 -5.85 39.31
N GLU A 182 21.37 -4.97 38.90
CA GLU A 182 22.82 -5.19 38.98
C GLU A 182 23.44 -4.24 40.01
N ASP A 183 24.21 -4.78 40.95
CA ASP A 183 24.92 -3.96 41.93
C ASP A 183 25.95 -3.06 41.20
N PRO A 184 25.78 -1.71 41.22
CA PRO A 184 26.63 -0.80 40.45
C PRO A 184 28.10 -0.80 40.89
N GLU A 185 28.44 -1.33 42.06
CA GLU A 185 29.84 -1.54 42.47
C GLU A 185 30.51 -2.74 41.76
N THR A 186 29.72 -3.66 41.20
CA THR A 186 30.20 -4.91 40.59
C THR A 186 30.30 -4.87 39.05
N VAL A 187 29.62 -3.92 38.39
CA VAL A 187 29.54 -3.83 36.93
C VAL A 187 30.85 -3.29 36.33
N GLN A 188 31.77 -4.20 35.98
CA GLN A 188 32.96 -3.85 35.20
C GLN A 188 32.55 -3.49 33.77
N THR A 189 32.74 -2.23 33.38
CA THR A 189 32.52 -1.79 31.99
C THR A 189 33.66 -2.35 31.11
N PRO A 190 33.36 -3.12 30.04
CA PRO A 190 34.39 -3.69 29.18
C PRO A 190 35.20 -2.60 28.46
N ALA A 191 36.47 -2.90 28.14
CA ALA A 191 37.31 -1.98 27.37
C ALA A 191 36.69 -1.68 25.99
N GLY A 192 36.59 -0.40 25.64
CA GLY A 192 35.94 0.06 24.40
C GLY A 192 34.42 0.27 24.50
N VAL A 193 33.80 0.01 25.65
CA VAL A 193 32.39 0.31 25.93
C VAL A 193 32.29 1.57 26.77
N ALA A 194 31.49 2.54 26.33
CA ALA A 194 31.13 3.72 27.11
C ALA A 194 29.85 3.42 27.90
N SER A 195 29.93 3.33 29.24
CA SER A 195 28.76 3.16 30.10
C SER A 195 28.32 4.51 30.68
N ILE A 196 27.15 4.97 30.26
CA ILE A 196 26.64 6.32 30.49
C ILE A 196 25.40 6.25 31.39
N PRO A 197 25.33 7.03 32.49
CA PRO A 197 24.10 7.14 33.28
C PRO A 197 23.04 7.89 32.47
N VAL A 198 21.79 7.42 32.54
CA VAL A 198 20.67 8.02 31.82
C VAL A 198 19.54 8.41 32.75
N THR A 199 18.72 9.36 32.30
CA THR A 199 17.45 9.68 32.95
C THR A 199 16.31 9.05 32.17
N ILE A 200 15.24 8.67 32.87
CA ILE A 200 14.00 8.20 32.25
C ILE A 200 12.93 9.23 32.59
N HIS A 201 12.38 9.87 31.55
CA HIS A 201 11.40 10.94 31.70
C HIS A 201 10.36 10.82 30.58
N ASN A 202 9.07 10.82 30.96
CA ASN A 202 7.94 10.58 30.05
C ASN A 202 8.09 9.29 29.22
N GLY A 203 8.59 8.21 29.83
CA GLY A 203 8.82 6.90 29.19
C GLY A 203 10.07 6.81 28.30
N ILE A 204 10.64 7.95 27.88
CA ILE A 204 11.84 8.03 27.03
C ILE A 204 13.10 7.87 27.87
N VAL A 205 14.11 7.18 27.31
CA VAL A 205 15.47 7.11 27.87
C VAL A 205 16.29 8.25 27.29
N TRP A 206 16.88 9.06 28.16
CA TRP A 206 17.59 10.28 27.80
C TRP A 206 19.08 10.16 28.12
N LEU A 207 19.90 10.31 27.09
CA LEU A 207 21.34 10.45 27.17
C LEU A 207 21.69 11.89 27.57
N PRO A 208 22.53 12.12 28.60
CA PRO A 208 23.09 13.44 28.84
C PRO A 208 24.06 13.79 27.72
N VAL A 209 23.94 14.99 27.14
CA VAL A 209 24.82 15.49 26.07
C VAL A 209 25.32 16.90 26.38
N ARG A 210 26.43 17.30 25.75
CA ARG A 210 26.98 18.66 25.86
C ARG A 210 27.40 19.21 24.52
N THR A 211 26.98 20.43 24.22
CA THR A 211 27.44 21.21 23.06
C THR A 211 28.89 21.71 23.25
N GLY A 212 29.52 22.18 22.18
CA GLY A 212 30.94 22.61 22.17
C GLY A 212 31.29 23.81 23.08
N ASP A 213 30.30 24.59 23.50
CA ASP A 213 30.40 25.64 24.52
C ASP A 213 30.37 25.09 25.98
N GLY A 214 30.09 23.79 26.13
CA GLY A 214 29.93 23.09 27.40
C GLY A 214 28.51 23.11 27.97
N THR A 215 27.52 23.71 27.31
CA THR A 215 26.15 23.76 27.80
C THR A 215 25.53 22.35 27.85
N PRO A 216 24.93 21.94 28.99
CA PRO A 216 24.30 20.62 29.12
C PRO A 216 22.91 20.59 28.47
N TYR A 217 22.59 19.46 27.86
CA TYR A 217 21.26 19.12 27.33
C TYR A 217 21.01 17.62 27.52
N ALA A 218 19.80 17.17 27.19
CA ALA A 218 19.43 15.75 27.09
C ALA A 218 19.01 15.38 25.66
N MET A 219 19.40 14.20 25.17
CA MET A 219 18.97 13.66 23.87
C MET A 219 18.32 12.29 24.07
N GLY A 220 17.12 12.11 23.51
CA GLY A 220 16.37 10.86 23.64
C GLY A 220 16.97 9.73 22.79
N ILE A 221 16.71 8.48 23.19
CA ILE A 221 17.01 7.29 22.36
C ILE A 221 15.76 6.90 21.56
N GLY A 222 15.87 6.95 20.22
CA GLY A 222 14.79 6.64 19.30
C GLY A 222 15.17 5.65 18.20
N SER A 223 14.16 5.09 17.56
CA SER A 223 14.27 4.16 16.44
C SER A 223 13.13 4.26 15.40
N SER A 224 12.12 5.10 15.65
CA SER A 224 11.01 5.34 14.71
C SER A 224 11.42 6.05 13.41
N VAL A 225 12.46 6.88 13.45
CA VAL A 225 12.96 7.68 12.33
C VAL A 225 14.44 7.42 12.04
N TYR A 226 14.84 7.62 10.79
CA TYR A 226 16.22 7.38 10.38
C TYR A 226 17.20 8.43 10.90
N ASP A 227 16.86 9.69 10.73
CA ASP A 227 17.73 10.81 11.07
C ASP A 227 17.69 11.10 12.57
N THR A 228 18.86 11.36 13.16
CA THR A 228 18.95 11.98 14.48
C THR A 228 18.48 13.43 14.37
N VAL A 229 17.43 13.75 15.12
CA VAL A 229 16.75 15.05 15.09
C VAL A 229 17.31 15.98 16.17
N ILE A 230 17.42 17.26 15.83
CA ILE A 230 17.57 18.38 16.75
C ILE A 230 16.30 19.24 16.69
N ASP A 231 15.88 19.77 17.83
CA ASP A 231 14.78 20.74 17.93
C ASP A 231 15.08 21.98 17.06
N GLU A 232 14.21 22.28 16.09
CA GLU A 232 14.40 23.37 15.12
C GLU A 232 14.45 24.76 15.78
N ASP A 233 13.64 25.00 16.80
CA ASP A 233 13.64 26.28 17.54
C ASP A 233 14.97 26.46 18.28
N LEU A 234 15.48 25.37 18.89
CA LEU A 234 16.78 25.37 19.56
C LEU A 234 17.95 25.50 18.58
N ALA A 235 17.88 24.87 17.41
CA ALA A 235 18.88 25.01 16.36
C ALA A 235 18.95 26.46 15.83
N TYR A 236 17.79 27.12 15.72
CA TYR A 236 17.69 28.55 15.38
C TYR A 236 18.26 29.45 16.50
N ASP A 237 17.89 29.21 17.76
CA ASP A 237 18.42 29.92 18.94
C ASP A 237 19.96 29.82 19.06
N LEU A 238 20.53 28.68 18.67
CA LEU A 238 21.98 28.43 18.62
C LEU A 238 22.66 29.06 17.39
N GLY A 239 21.91 29.72 16.50
CA GLY A 239 22.43 30.34 15.28
C GLY A 239 22.87 29.32 14.20
N ALA A 240 22.41 28.08 14.32
CA ALA A 240 22.75 26.97 13.42
C ALA A 240 21.48 26.27 12.91
N PRO A 241 20.59 26.98 12.17
CA PRO A 241 19.28 26.48 11.77
C PRO A 241 19.33 25.23 10.87
N ALA A 242 20.48 24.91 10.27
CA ALA A 242 20.70 23.67 9.51
C ALA A 242 21.21 22.49 10.36
N GLY A 243 21.16 22.61 11.70
CA GLY A 243 21.59 21.59 12.65
C GLY A 243 23.10 21.54 12.91
N ASN A 244 23.87 22.44 12.31
CA ASN A 244 25.34 22.53 12.46
C ASN A 244 25.81 23.19 13.77
N VAL A 245 25.25 22.77 14.91
CA VAL A 245 25.54 23.30 16.27
C VAL A 245 26.96 23.01 16.79
N GLY A 246 27.85 22.50 15.95
CA GLY A 246 29.21 22.10 16.30
C GLY A 246 29.25 20.78 17.08
N THR A 247 30.29 20.61 17.91
CA THR A 247 30.51 19.42 18.74
C THR A 247 29.31 19.12 19.64
N VAL A 248 28.87 17.85 19.67
CA VAL A 248 27.84 17.34 20.59
C VAL A 248 28.33 16.02 21.18
N THR A 249 28.84 16.09 22.42
CA THR A 249 29.43 14.94 23.13
C THR A 249 28.41 14.23 24.00
N ILE A 250 28.39 12.89 23.98
CA ILE A 250 27.50 12.08 24.84
C ILE A 250 28.20 11.75 26.16
N GLY A 251 27.56 12.01 27.29
CA GLY A 251 27.97 11.54 28.62
C GLY A 251 29.34 11.99 29.11
N GLY A 252 29.92 13.04 28.50
CA GLY A 252 31.32 13.43 28.75
C GLY A 252 32.36 12.43 28.20
N THR A 253 31.95 11.58 27.26
CA THR A 253 32.80 10.57 26.60
C THR A 253 33.44 11.12 25.32
N GLU A 254 34.32 10.33 24.69
CA GLU A 254 34.92 10.64 23.38
C GLU A 254 33.94 10.50 22.18
N ILE A 255 32.66 10.18 22.43
CA ILE A 255 31.64 10.08 21.37
C ILE A 255 31.08 11.48 21.08
N ASP A 256 31.65 12.15 20.08
CA ASP A 256 31.12 13.37 19.47
C ASP A 256 30.27 13.03 18.24
N LEU A 257 28.95 13.25 18.34
CA LEU A 257 27.97 13.00 17.27
C LEU A 257 28.29 13.80 16.01
N SER A 258 28.82 15.03 16.14
CA SER A 258 29.10 15.92 15.01
C SER A 258 30.16 15.36 14.05
N THR A 259 30.89 14.32 14.45
CA THR A 259 31.89 13.65 13.60
C THR A 259 31.32 12.62 12.64
N PHE A 260 30.05 12.20 12.81
CA PHE A 260 29.42 11.14 12.00
C PHE A 260 27.91 11.25 11.80
N ILE A 261 27.26 12.28 12.35
CA ILE A 261 25.81 12.50 12.26
C ILE A 261 25.57 13.96 11.84
N ALA A 262 24.90 14.16 10.71
CA ALA A 262 24.22 15.42 10.44
C ALA A 262 22.93 15.44 11.29
N LEU A 263 22.80 16.42 12.18
CA LEU A 263 21.61 16.60 12.99
C LEU A 263 20.53 17.25 12.12
N ARG A 264 19.36 16.62 12.03
CA ARG A 264 18.24 17.09 11.20
C ARG A 264 17.34 18.02 12.03
N PRO A 265 17.20 19.31 11.67
CA PRO A 265 16.22 20.18 12.30
C PRO A 265 14.80 19.71 11.96
N GLU A 266 13.97 19.49 12.98
CA GLU A 266 12.52 19.26 12.85
C GLU A 266 11.79 19.81 14.09
N PRO A 267 10.46 20.02 14.01
CA PRO A 267 9.63 20.33 15.18
C PRO A 267 9.75 19.25 16.27
N PHE A 268 10.12 19.64 17.49
CA PHE A 268 10.39 18.68 18.57
C PHE A 268 9.56 18.95 19.84
N PHE A 269 8.73 17.98 20.21
CA PHE A 269 7.68 18.17 21.22
C PHE A 269 7.95 17.48 22.57
N HIS A 270 9.10 16.80 22.70
CA HIS A 270 9.47 16.15 23.96
C HIS A 270 10.28 17.10 24.84
N VAL A 271 9.86 17.23 26.10
CA VAL A 271 10.52 18.08 27.10
C VAL A 271 11.36 17.24 28.06
N HIS A 272 12.44 17.85 28.57
CA HIS A 272 13.30 17.28 29.60
C HIS A 272 13.79 18.39 30.56
N PRO A 273 13.96 18.12 31.88
CA PRO A 273 14.44 19.12 32.84
C PRO A 273 15.76 19.82 32.48
N ASP A 274 16.70 19.11 31.85
CA ASP A 274 18.01 19.65 31.42
C ASP A 274 17.94 20.32 30.05
N ARG A 275 16.73 20.58 29.52
CA ARG A 275 16.39 20.93 28.13
C ARG A 275 16.66 19.76 27.17
N ALA A 276 15.67 19.42 26.36
CA ALA A 276 15.87 18.46 25.29
C ALA A 276 16.63 19.13 24.13
N LEU A 277 17.66 18.47 23.62
CA LEU A 277 18.32 18.82 22.35
C LEU A 277 17.58 18.19 21.17
N GLY A 278 17.01 16.99 21.35
CA GLY A 278 16.34 16.23 20.30
C GLY A 278 16.33 14.73 20.59
N MET A 279 16.34 13.91 19.54
CA MET A 279 16.21 12.44 19.60
C MET A 279 17.17 11.78 18.61
N THR A 280 17.88 10.74 19.05
CA THR A 280 18.69 9.90 18.16
C THR A 280 17.81 9.08 17.21
N GLY A 281 18.26 8.94 15.97
CA GLY A 281 17.61 8.13 14.94
C GLY A 281 18.39 6.85 14.63
N ILE A 282 17.88 6.07 13.67
CA ILE A 282 18.52 4.82 13.22
C ILE A 282 19.97 5.06 12.73
N ASN A 283 20.30 6.22 12.17
CA ASN A 283 21.66 6.56 11.72
C ASN A 283 22.71 6.53 12.86
N PHE A 284 22.29 6.84 14.10
CA PHE A 284 23.11 6.67 15.30
C PHE A 284 23.27 5.18 15.68
N LEU A 285 22.17 4.41 15.61
CA LEU A 285 22.14 2.96 15.87
C LEU A 285 22.92 2.13 14.82
N GLU A 286 23.03 2.61 13.59
CA GLU A 286 23.86 1.99 12.53
C GLU A 286 25.36 2.18 12.76
N SER A 287 25.74 3.19 13.56
CA SER A 287 27.13 3.55 13.86
C SER A 287 27.57 3.08 15.26
N THR A 288 26.60 2.79 16.12
CA THR A 288 26.78 2.53 17.55
C THR A 288 25.88 1.38 18.00
N ARG A 289 26.45 0.33 18.58
CA ARG A 289 25.67 -0.67 19.34
C ARG A 289 25.20 -0.02 20.63
N VAL A 290 23.90 -0.08 20.88
CA VAL A 290 23.24 0.58 22.02
C VAL A 290 22.55 -0.46 22.87
N ALA A 291 23.07 -0.71 24.08
CA ALA A 291 22.44 -1.56 25.09
C ALA A 291 21.82 -0.68 26.18
N ILE A 292 20.51 -0.79 26.37
CA ILE A 292 19.69 0.08 27.20
C ILE A 292 19.18 -0.71 28.41
N ASP A 293 19.64 -0.31 29.60
CA ASP A 293 19.18 -0.84 30.87
C ASP A 293 18.33 0.19 31.60
N ARG A 294 17.01 -0.03 31.59
CA ARG A 294 16.04 0.87 32.25
C ARG A 294 15.99 0.69 33.77
N VAL A 295 16.38 -0.48 34.30
CA VAL A 295 16.39 -0.76 35.74
C VAL A 295 17.57 -0.07 36.39
N ASN A 296 18.78 -0.35 35.89
CA ASN A 296 20.01 0.23 36.42
C ASN A 296 20.26 1.67 35.91
N ARG A 297 19.37 2.18 35.04
CA ARG A 297 19.43 3.53 34.43
C ARG A 297 20.76 3.83 33.76
N ARG A 298 21.22 2.89 32.93
CA ARG A 298 22.49 3.00 32.19
C ARG A 298 22.29 2.64 30.73
N VAL A 299 23.07 3.27 29.87
CA VAL A 299 23.24 2.86 28.48
C VAL A 299 24.69 2.55 28.23
N ALA A 300 24.95 1.38 27.64
CA ALA A 300 26.25 0.98 27.15
C ALA A 300 26.32 1.22 25.64
N LEU A 301 27.25 2.10 25.23
CA LEU A 301 27.51 2.42 23.83
C LEU A 301 28.83 1.77 23.39
N THR A 302 28.81 1.08 22.24
CA THR A 302 30.02 0.58 21.57
C THR A 302 30.04 1.11 20.15
N ARG A 303 31.09 1.86 19.77
CA ARG A 303 31.23 2.37 18.40
C ARG A 303 31.57 1.23 17.45
N LEU A 304 30.78 1.06 16.39
CA LEU A 304 30.95 0.00 15.40
C LEU A 304 31.75 0.47 14.18
N LYS A 305 31.50 1.71 13.73
CA LYS A 305 32.08 2.29 12.52
C LYS A 305 32.99 3.48 12.82
N SER A 306 34.02 3.67 11.99
CA SER A 306 34.81 4.91 11.97
C SER A 306 33.91 6.11 11.61
N PRO A 307 34.20 7.32 12.14
CA PRO A 307 33.45 8.51 11.77
C PRO A 307 33.60 8.82 10.28
N GLU A 308 32.47 8.90 9.58
CA GLU A 308 32.33 9.56 8.29
C GLU A 308 31.12 10.49 8.40
N TYR A 309 31.32 11.79 8.18
CA TYR A 309 30.24 12.77 8.29
C TYR A 309 29.37 12.76 7.03
N PRO A 310 28.04 12.62 7.13
CA PRO A 310 27.15 12.52 5.97
C PRO A 310 26.92 13.91 5.34
N GLN A 311 27.93 14.41 4.61
CA GLN A 311 27.93 15.74 4.01
C GLN A 311 26.73 15.99 3.08
N ALA A 312 26.29 14.97 2.34
CA ALA A 312 25.11 15.09 1.48
C ALA A 312 23.81 15.28 2.29
N ASP A 313 23.70 14.70 3.49
CA ASP A 313 22.50 14.86 4.31
C ASP A 313 22.49 16.27 4.94
N PHE A 314 23.65 16.75 5.40
CA PHE A 314 23.80 18.13 5.85
C PHE A 314 23.53 19.16 4.75
N ASP A 315 24.09 18.98 3.54
CA ASP A 315 23.89 19.91 2.42
C ASP A 315 22.38 20.03 2.04
N TYR A 316 21.59 18.96 2.22
CA TYR A 316 20.13 19.01 2.08
C TYR A 316 19.44 19.76 3.23
N PHE A 317 19.84 19.53 4.49
CA PHE A 317 19.27 20.26 5.63
C PHE A 317 19.56 21.77 5.52
N ALA A 318 20.77 22.13 5.07
CA ALA A 318 21.12 23.52 4.76
C ALA A 318 20.28 24.10 3.60
N ALA A 319 19.97 23.31 2.57
CA ALA A 319 19.09 23.74 1.48
C ALA A 319 17.64 23.94 1.95
N ARG A 320 17.08 23.03 2.77
CA ARG A 320 15.73 23.16 3.35
C ARG A 320 15.53 24.48 4.10
N VAL A 321 16.51 24.89 4.90
CA VAL A 321 16.46 26.13 5.71
C VAL A 321 16.29 27.39 4.85
N THR A 322 16.71 27.37 3.58
CA THR A 322 16.53 28.53 2.70
C THR A 322 15.09 28.74 2.25
N ASP A 323 14.27 27.69 2.25
CA ASP A 323 12.93 27.64 1.66
C ASP A 323 12.87 28.08 0.17
N GLU A 324 14.01 28.01 -0.54
CA GLU A 324 14.14 28.35 -1.96
C GLU A 324 14.24 27.09 -2.85
N PRO A 325 13.38 26.94 -3.88
CA PRO A 325 13.46 25.86 -4.87
C PRO A 325 14.86 25.71 -5.48
N GLU A 326 15.54 26.83 -5.77
CA GLU A 326 16.85 26.87 -6.40
C GLU A 326 17.95 26.24 -5.53
N ALA A 327 17.80 26.25 -4.20
CA ALA A 327 18.72 25.57 -3.29
C ALA A 327 18.50 24.06 -3.31
N ILE A 328 17.24 23.61 -3.37
CA ILE A 328 16.89 22.19 -3.50
C ILE A 328 17.30 21.64 -4.88
N GLU A 329 17.14 22.41 -5.96
CA GLU A 329 17.66 22.05 -7.28
C GLU A 329 19.18 21.93 -7.30
N GLN A 330 19.91 22.85 -6.66
CA GLN A 330 21.37 22.75 -6.53
C GLN A 330 21.81 21.52 -5.73
N TYR A 331 21.05 21.15 -4.69
CA TYR A 331 21.28 19.91 -3.96
C TYR A 331 21.10 18.68 -4.88
N LEU A 332 20.00 18.62 -5.63
CA LEU A 332 19.69 17.51 -6.54
C LEU A 332 20.70 17.40 -7.70
N ASP A 333 21.11 18.52 -8.30
CA ASP A 333 22.14 18.58 -9.34
C ASP A 333 23.51 18.07 -8.82
N ARG A 334 23.81 18.29 -7.53
CA ARG A 334 25.08 17.87 -6.90
C ARG A 334 25.04 16.44 -6.35
N TYR A 335 23.88 15.98 -5.89
CA TYR A 335 23.69 14.71 -5.18
C TYR A 335 22.50 13.88 -5.72
N PRO A 336 22.42 13.60 -7.03
CA PRO A 336 21.24 12.97 -7.67
C PRO A 336 20.96 11.53 -7.21
N HIS A 337 21.87 10.92 -6.46
CA HIS A 337 21.79 9.55 -5.95
C HIS A 337 22.00 9.46 -4.43
N ALA A 338 21.96 10.58 -3.71
CA ALA A 338 21.98 10.56 -2.24
C ALA A 338 20.65 10.00 -1.69
N ARG A 339 20.70 9.44 -0.47
CA ARG A 339 19.54 8.86 0.22
C ARG A 339 18.33 9.81 0.29
N LEU A 340 18.60 11.10 0.49
CA LEU A 340 17.58 12.14 0.61
C LEU A 340 17.19 12.81 -0.72
N ALA A 341 17.73 12.36 -1.86
CA ALA A 341 17.40 12.93 -3.18
C ALA A 341 15.90 12.81 -3.51
N HIS A 342 15.24 11.71 -3.14
CA HIS A 342 13.80 11.56 -3.37
C HIS A 342 12.95 12.49 -2.47
N GLU A 343 13.37 12.66 -1.21
CA GLU A 343 12.72 13.59 -0.28
C GLU A 343 12.89 15.05 -0.75
N ALA A 344 14.10 15.41 -1.19
CA ALA A 344 14.41 16.70 -1.77
C ALA A 344 13.60 16.97 -3.06
N ALA A 345 13.48 15.98 -3.94
CA ALA A 345 12.65 16.10 -5.13
C ALA A 345 11.16 16.31 -4.78
N ARG A 346 10.65 15.68 -3.72
CA ARG A 346 9.29 15.94 -3.23
C ARG A 346 9.15 17.37 -2.68
N ARG A 347 10.06 17.82 -1.79
CA ARG A 347 10.02 19.21 -1.27
C ARG A 347 10.14 20.25 -2.39
N LEU A 348 10.89 19.97 -3.46
CA LEU A 348 10.97 20.84 -4.63
C LEU A 348 9.62 20.97 -5.36
N VAL A 349 8.90 19.86 -5.56
CA VAL A 349 7.54 19.89 -6.11
C VAL A 349 6.62 20.71 -5.21
N ASP A 350 6.63 20.47 -3.90
CA ASP A 350 5.78 21.17 -2.93
C ASP A 350 6.08 22.69 -2.93
N LEU A 351 7.35 23.11 -2.91
CA LEU A 351 7.77 24.51 -2.98
C LEU A 351 7.32 25.21 -4.28
N ARG A 352 7.42 24.55 -5.43
CA ARG A 352 6.95 25.11 -6.71
C ARG A 352 5.41 25.25 -6.72
N LEU A 353 4.66 24.33 -6.07
CA LEU A 353 3.20 24.46 -5.89
C LEU A 353 2.83 25.61 -4.94
N GLU A 354 3.54 25.76 -3.82
CA GLU A 354 3.32 26.83 -2.83
C GLU A 354 3.49 28.24 -3.46
N ARG A 355 4.36 28.36 -4.47
CA ARG A 355 4.63 29.59 -5.22
C ARG A 355 3.76 29.80 -6.47
N ASP A 356 2.86 28.87 -6.78
CA ASP A 356 2.08 28.80 -8.04
C ASP A 356 2.96 28.79 -9.31
N GLU A 357 4.16 28.21 -9.20
CA GLU A 357 5.16 28.15 -10.26
C GLU A 357 4.94 26.92 -11.14
N GLY A 358 4.16 27.08 -12.21
CA GLY A 358 3.99 26.09 -13.27
C GLY A 358 5.12 26.08 -14.32
N GLY A 359 4.88 25.41 -15.44
CA GLY A 359 5.77 25.45 -16.61
C GLY A 359 7.04 24.60 -16.49
N GLU A 360 8.16 25.07 -17.05
CA GLU A 360 9.40 24.27 -17.19
C GLU A 360 10.06 23.94 -15.84
N GLY A 361 10.04 24.87 -14.87
CA GLY A 361 10.55 24.63 -13.52
C GLY A 361 9.79 23.52 -12.79
N PHE A 362 8.46 23.55 -12.87
CA PHE A 362 7.62 22.47 -12.34
C PHE A 362 7.89 21.13 -13.06
N ALA A 363 8.00 21.14 -14.40
CA ALA A 363 8.32 19.94 -15.15
C ALA A 363 9.69 19.35 -14.78
N ARG A 364 10.69 20.19 -14.46
CA ARG A 364 11.99 19.75 -13.93
C ARG A 364 11.86 19.13 -12.53
N ALA A 365 11.06 19.73 -11.64
CA ALA A 365 10.78 19.18 -10.31
C ALA A 365 10.10 17.80 -10.37
N ILE A 366 9.10 17.65 -11.24
CA ILE A 366 8.45 16.36 -11.54
C ILE A 366 9.47 15.35 -12.09
N GLY A 367 10.32 15.77 -13.02
CA GLY A 367 11.42 14.95 -13.55
C GLY A 367 12.30 14.41 -12.43
N TRP A 368 12.75 15.26 -11.51
CA TRP A 368 13.52 14.85 -10.34
C TRP A 368 12.80 13.83 -9.46
N LEU A 369 11.50 14.02 -9.18
CA LEU A 369 10.75 13.09 -8.33
C LEU A 369 10.63 11.70 -8.98
N VAL A 370 10.37 11.67 -10.29
CA VAL A 370 10.28 10.43 -11.08
C VAL A 370 11.66 9.77 -11.25
N ASP A 371 12.74 10.54 -11.42
CA ASP A 371 14.08 9.99 -11.62
C ASP A 371 14.73 9.47 -10.33
N THR A 372 14.43 10.07 -9.19
CA THR A 372 14.90 9.65 -7.85
C THR A 372 14.11 8.47 -7.26
N ALA A 373 12.90 8.20 -7.77
CA ALA A 373 12.15 7.00 -7.43
C ALA A 373 12.81 5.72 -7.98
N ALA A 374 12.60 4.60 -7.29
CA ALA A 374 13.04 3.29 -7.74
C ALA A 374 12.55 3.01 -9.18
N GLU A 375 13.38 2.39 -10.02
CA GLU A 375 13.10 2.21 -11.45
C GLU A 375 11.77 1.50 -11.73
N ASP A 376 11.38 0.57 -10.85
CA ASP A 376 10.13 -0.18 -10.92
C ASP A 376 8.95 0.49 -10.21
N LEU A 377 9.05 1.74 -9.78
CA LEU A 377 7.96 2.49 -9.14
C LEU A 377 7.73 3.87 -9.74
N ARG A 378 8.52 4.26 -10.75
CA ARG A 378 8.49 5.60 -11.37
C ARG A 378 7.12 5.99 -11.93
N THR A 379 6.38 5.04 -12.51
CA THR A 379 5.03 5.30 -13.03
C THR A 379 4.03 5.34 -11.88
N THR A 380 4.19 4.49 -10.87
CA THR A 380 3.38 4.52 -9.63
C THR A 380 3.54 5.83 -8.86
N THR A 381 4.76 6.33 -8.64
CA THR A 381 5.03 7.65 -8.04
C THR A 381 4.39 8.79 -8.83
N ALA A 382 4.49 8.75 -10.16
CA ALA A 382 3.87 9.75 -11.04
C ALA A 382 2.34 9.70 -11.01
N LEU A 383 1.74 8.52 -10.86
CA LEU A 383 0.30 8.34 -10.71
C LEU A 383 -0.19 8.91 -9.38
N ASP A 384 0.42 8.53 -8.26
CA ASP A 384 0.03 9.00 -6.93
C ASP A 384 0.10 10.52 -6.82
N LEU A 385 1.14 11.14 -7.39
CA LEU A 385 1.23 12.59 -7.48
C LEU A 385 0.17 13.18 -8.43
N MET A 386 -0.08 12.55 -9.59
CA MET A 386 -1.14 12.99 -10.50
C MET A 386 -2.52 13.01 -9.82
N GLU A 387 -2.86 11.98 -9.05
CA GLU A 387 -4.14 11.90 -8.33
C GLU A 387 -4.20 12.95 -7.20
N THR A 388 -3.13 13.09 -6.40
CA THR A 388 -3.00 14.15 -5.37
C THR A 388 -3.23 15.55 -5.96
N LEU A 389 -2.64 15.82 -7.14
CA LEU A 389 -2.78 17.10 -7.84
C LEU A 389 -4.19 17.31 -8.40
N LEU A 390 -4.84 16.28 -8.94
CA LEU A 390 -6.24 16.36 -9.41
C LEU A 390 -7.21 16.65 -8.26
N GLU A 391 -7.07 15.95 -7.14
CA GLU A 391 -7.88 16.14 -5.93
C GLU A 391 -7.70 17.55 -5.33
N SER A 392 -6.47 18.07 -5.40
CA SER A 392 -6.12 19.43 -4.99
C SER A 392 -6.48 20.51 -6.02
N GLY A 393 -6.99 20.14 -7.20
CA GLY A 393 -7.41 21.05 -8.27
C GLY A 393 -6.30 21.54 -9.21
N TYR A 394 -5.05 21.14 -9.01
CA TYR A 394 -3.88 21.47 -9.82
C TYR A 394 -3.83 20.66 -11.14
N ARG A 395 -4.86 20.82 -11.97
CA ARG A 395 -5.08 20.00 -13.18
C ARG A 395 -4.00 20.14 -14.26
N ASP A 396 -3.35 21.30 -14.39
CA ASP A 396 -2.23 21.47 -15.34
C ASP A 396 -0.98 20.73 -14.87
N GLN A 397 -0.67 20.86 -13.58
CA GLN A 397 0.42 20.15 -12.91
C GLN A 397 0.20 18.63 -12.95
N ALA A 398 -1.04 18.17 -12.76
CA ALA A 398 -1.42 16.76 -12.87
C ALA A 398 -1.13 16.17 -14.27
N LEU A 399 -1.38 16.92 -15.34
CA LEU A 399 -1.00 16.50 -16.70
C LEU A 399 0.52 16.33 -16.84
N VAL A 400 1.31 17.22 -16.24
CA VAL A 400 2.79 17.14 -16.25
C VAL A 400 3.27 15.89 -15.50
N ALA A 401 2.73 15.63 -14.31
CA ALA A 401 3.01 14.41 -13.54
C ALA A 401 2.66 13.15 -14.35
N GLY A 402 1.45 13.08 -14.92
CA GLY A 402 1.02 11.95 -15.72
C GLY A 402 1.89 11.68 -16.95
N GLU A 403 2.18 12.70 -17.77
CA GLU A 403 3.01 12.53 -18.97
C GLU A 403 4.47 12.16 -18.62
N ALA A 404 4.99 12.58 -17.46
CA ALA A 404 6.31 12.14 -16.96
C ALA A 404 6.32 10.66 -16.52
N GLY A 405 5.21 10.13 -16.01
CA GLY A 405 5.09 8.71 -15.61
C GLY A 405 4.98 7.74 -16.78
N VAL A 406 4.37 8.15 -17.91
CA VAL A 406 4.07 7.28 -19.07
C VAL A 406 5.29 6.50 -19.61
N PRO A 407 6.47 7.10 -19.84
CA PRO A 407 7.61 6.39 -20.45
C PRO A 407 8.13 5.20 -19.65
N HIS A 408 7.89 5.19 -18.32
CA HIS A 408 8.43 4.17 -17.42
C HIS A 408 7.51 2.94 -17.26
N GLY A 409 6.26 3.01 -17.72
CA GLY A 409 5.21 2.05 -17.38
C GLY A 409 5.46 0.58 -17.71
N ARG A 410 6.36 0.29 -18.67
CA ARG A 410 6.76 -1.08 -19.01
C ARG A 410 7.60 -1.76 -17.92
N LYS A 411 8.29 -0.98 -17.07
CA LYS A 411 9.17 -1.47 -16.01
C LYS A 411 8.53 -1.42 -14.62
N ASP A 412 7.36 -0.80 -14.49
CA ASP A 412 6.72 -0.58 -13.21
C ASP A 412 6.23 -1.91 -12.57
N ARG A 413 6.34 -1.99 -11.25
CA ARG A 413 5.95 -3.11 -10.38
C ARG A 413 4.45 -3.34 -10.43
N TYR A 414 3.67 -2.31 -10.72
CA TYR A 414 2.22 -2.34 -10.86
C TYR A 414 1.84 -2.07 -12.31
N PRO A 415 1.69 -3.11 -13.17
CA PRO A 415 1.43 -2.93 -14.61
C PRO A 415 0.19 -2.09 -14.94
N ASN A 416 -0.77 -2.03 -14.02
CA ASN A 416 -1.98 -1.23 -14.17
C ASN A 416 -1.74 0.28 -14.05
N ALA A 417 -0.67 0.73 -13.38
CA ALA A 417 -0.43 2.15 -13.09
C ALA A 417 -0.33 3.01 -14.37
N VAL A 418 0.34 2.51 -15.42
CA VAL A 418 0.44 3.23 -16.71
C VAL A 418 -0.93 3.35 -17.40
N HIS A 419 -1.80 2.36 -17.25
CA HIS A 419 -3.14 2.38 -17.81
C HIS A 419 -4.08 3.30 -17.01
N GLN A 420 -3.89 3.42 -15.70
CA GLN A 420 -4.57 4.39 -14.84
C GLN A 420 -4.13 5.83 -15.17
N ILE A 421 -2.82 6.11 -15.31
CA ILE A 421 -2.33 7.41 -15.83
C ILE A 421 -2.97 7.73 -17.18
N HIS A 422 -3.01 6.76 -18.10
CA HIS A 422 -3.67 6.94 -19.39
C HIS A 422 -5.19 7.18 -19.29
N ALA A 423 -5.88 6.61 -18.29
CA ALA A 423 -7.28 6.93 -18.03
C ALA A 423 -7.44 8.41 -17.65
N ARG A 424 -6.68 8.86 -16.64
CA ARG A 424 -6.70 10.24 -16.12
C ARG A 424 -6.29 11.28 -17.17
N LEU A 425 -5.19 11.05 -17.89
CA LEU A 425 -4.77 11.92 -19.01
C LEU A 425 -5.84 11.97 -20.11
N GLY A 426 -6.46 10.82 -20.41
CA GLY A 426 -7.51 10.71 -21.42
C GLY A 426 -8.77 11.52 -21.06
N GLU A 427 -9.16 11.49 -19.80
CA GLU A 427 -10.25 12.28 -19.21
C GLU A 427 -9.95 13.79 -19.25
N GLU A 428 -8.82 14.23 -18.71
CA GLU A 428 -8.44 15.66 -18.68
C GLU A 428 -8.29 16.26 -20.09
N TYR A 429 -7.68 15.54 -21.04
CA TYR A 429 -7.60 16.01 -22.42
C TYR A 429 -8.95 16.01 -23.14
N LEU A 430 -9.90 15.15 -22.74
CA LEU A 430 -11.27 15.18 -23.27
C LEU A 430 -12.02 16.41 -22.75
N GLU A 431 -11.87 16.78 -21.47
CA GLU A 431 -12.49 17.99 -20.91
C GLU A 431 -11.96 19.27 -21.59
N ARG A 432 -10.70 19.28 -22.01
CA ARG A 432 -10.04 20.38 -22.75
C ARG A 432 -10.31 20.40 -24.27
N ASP A 433 -11.10 19.46 -24.79
CA ASP A 433 -11.33 19.19 -26.22
C ASP A 433 -10.05 18.94 -27.07
N ASP A 434 -8.93 18.53 -26.45
CA ASP A 434 -7.78 17.96 -27.18
C ASP A 434 -8.09 16.50 -27.55
N ARG A 435 -8.97 16.36 -28.55
CA ARG A 435 -9.46 15.05 -29.04
C ARG A 435 -8.33 14.13 -29.49
N LYS A 436 -7.22 14.69 -30.00
CA LYS A 436 -6.08 13.91 -30.48
C LYS A 436 -5.36 13.22 -29.32
N LYS A 437 -5.08 13.95 -28.24
CA LYS A 437 -4.48 13.37 -27.03
C LYS A 437 -5.47 12.52 -26.24
N ALA A 438 -6.71 12.97 -26.06
CA ALA A 438 -7.77 12.20 -25.41
C ALA A 438 -7.91 10.81 -26.05
N ARG A 439 -8.03 10.74 -27.39
CA ARG A 439 -8.07 9.48 -28.14
C ARG A 439 -6.83 8.61 -27.92
N ARG A 440 -5.62 9.21 -27.89
CA ARG A 440 -4.36 8.49 -27.65
C ARG A 440 -4.42 7.76 -26.30
N HIS A 441 -4.72 8.50 -25.23
CA HIS A 441 -4.65 7.98 -23.89
C HIS A 441 -5.82 7.05 -23.54
N LEU A 442 -7.07 7.41 -23.87
CA LEU A 442 -8.23 6.56 -23.60
C LEU A 442 -8.15 5.18 -24.29
N LEU A 443 -7.57 5.11 -25.50
CA LEU A 443 -7.34 3.83 -26.17
C LEU A 443 -6.21 3.01 -25.51
N SER A 444 -5.13 3.65 -25.07
CA SER A 444 -4.05 2.97 -24.34
C SER A 444 -4.50 2.50 -22.94
N ALA A 445 -5.40 3.24 -22.29
CA ALA A 445 -6.02 2.84 -21.02
C ALA A 445 -6.88 1.58 -21.21
N ALA A 446 -7.82 1.63 -22.15
CA ALA A 446 -8.74 0.53 -22.46
C ALA A 446 -8.06 -0.74 -23.03
N PHE A 447 -6.80 -0.66 -23.44
CA PHE A 447 -6.02 -1.83 -23.84
C PHE A 447 -5.57 -2.67 -22.63
N GLY A 448 -5.14 -2.04 -21.54
CA GLY A 448 -4.72 -2.74 -20.32
C GLY A 448 -5.83 -2.94 -19.30
N LEU A 449 -6.85 -2.06 -19.31
CA LEU A 449 -8.00 -2.09 -18.41
C LEU A 449 -9.32 -2.08 -19.22
N PRO A 450 -9.60 -3.14 -20.02
CA PRO A 450 -10.76 -3.16 -20.93
C PRO A 450 -12.12 -3.22 -20.22
N GLU A 451 -12.17 -3.77 -19.01
CA GLU A 451 -13.39 -3.92 -18.20
C GLU A 451 -13.65 -2.74 -17.25
N ASP A 452 -12.74 -1.77 -17.18
CA ASP A 452 -12.90 -0.60 -16.33
C ASP A 452 -14.06 0.29 -16.82
N GLY A 453 -15.04 0.50 -15.95
CA GLY A 453 -16.25 1.25 -16.27
C GLY A 453 -16.00 2.73 -16.53
N ARG A 454 -15.02 3.34 -15.86
CA ARG A 454 -14.69 4.77 -16.01
C ARG A 454 -13.99 5.02 -17.34
N ILE A 455 -13.05 4.16 -17.73
CA ILE A 455 -12.41 4.21 -19.06
C ILE A 455 -13.46 4.03 -20.15
N ASN A 456 -14.38 3.08 -20.01
CA ASN A 456 -15.46 2.87 -20.97
C ASN A 456 -16.43 4.05 -21.05
N LEU A 457 -16.79 4.67 -19.91
CA LEU A 457 -17.60 5.89 -19.86
C LEU A 457 -16.94 7.05 -20.65
N GLN A 458 -15.64 7.28 -20.44
CA GLN A 458 -14.92 8.36 -21.12
C GLN A 458 -14.71 8.06 -22.62
N LEU A 459 -14.50 6.80 -23.01
CA LEU A 459 -14.53 6.40 -24.42
C LEU A 459 -15.92 6.59 -25.07
N GLY A 460 -16.99 6.33 -24.32
CA GLY A 460 -18.37 6.63 -24.73
C GLY A 460 -18.54 8.12 -25.05
N ARG A 461 -18.17 8.99 -24.10
CA ARG A 461 -18.19 10.46 -24.26
C ARG A 461 -17.31 10.93 -25.42
N PHE A 462 -16.11 10.38 -25.56
CA PHE A 462 -15.22 10.69 -26.68
C PHE A 462 -15.87 10.35 -28.03
N TYR A 463 -16.44 9.16 -28.17
CA TYR A 463 -17.11 8.78 -29.42
C TYR A 463 -18.40 9.57 -29.67
N GLU A 464 -19.19 9.90 -28.64
CA GLU A 464 -20.39 10.74 -28.76
C GLU A 464 -20.05 12.11 -29.38
N ARG A 465 -18.99 12.77 -28.89
CA ARG A 465 -18.51 14.07 -29.42
C ARG A 465 -17.95 14.02 -30.86
N GLU A 466 -17.57 12.84 -31.33
CA GLU A 466 -17.09 12.60 -32.69
C GLU A 466 -18.23 12.23 -33.66
N GLY A 467 -19.50 12.21 -33.21
CA GLY A 467 -20.63 11.63 -33.97
C GLY A 467 -20.58 10.10 -34.09
N ARG A 468 -19.70 9.47 -33.30
CA ARG A 468 -19.37 8.03 -33.24
C ARG A 468 -20.46 7.13 -32.69
N PHE A 469 -21.75 7.43 -32.90
CA PHE A 469 -22.84 6.97 -32.02
C PHE A 469 -22.86 5.47 -31.76
N ASN A 470 -22.78 4.63 -32.79
CA ASN A 470 -22.71 3.17 -32.63
C ASN A 470 -21.53 2.67 -31.75
N ARG A 471 -20.37 3.36 -31.78
CA ARG A 471 -19.24 3.05 -30.88
C ARG A 471 -19.39 3.65 -29.49
N ALA A 472 -20.03 4.81 -29.38
CA ALA A 472 -20.37 5.41 -28.10
C ALA A 472 -21.35 4.53 -27.32
N TYR A 473 -22.37 3.99 -28.01
CA TYR A 473 -23.37 3.09 -27.45
C TYR A 473 -22.72 1.84 -26.82
N SER A 474 -21.91 1.10 -27.58
CA SER A 474 -21.20 -0.10 -27.09
C SER A 474 -20.33 0.21 -25.85
N ARG A 475 -19.67 1.37 -25.81
CA ARG A 475 -18.85 1.77 -24.66
C ARG A 475 -19.68 2.20 -23.45
N TYR A 476 -20.80 2.89 -23.64
CA TYR A 476 -21.72 3.17 -22.55
C TYR A 476 -22.35 1.89 -21.99
N VAL A 477 -22.73 0.92 -22.82
CA VAL A 477 -23.19 -0.41 -22.36
C VAL A 477 -22.14 -1.10 -21.48
N GLN A 478 -20.86 -1.08 -21.87
CA GLN A 478 -19.76 -1.63 -21.05
C GLN A 478 -19.54 -0.87 -19.73
N ALA A 479 -19.86 0.43 -19.66
CA ALA A 479 -19.79 1.19 -18.42
C ALA A 479 -21.01 0.98 -17.51
N VAL A 480 -22.22 0.76 -18.07
CA VAL A 480 -23.48 0.55 -17.32
C VAL A 480 -23.41 -0.66 -16.37
N ILE A 481 -22.66 -1.70 -16.73
CA ILE A 481 -22.52 -2.91 -15.90
C ILE A 481 -21.59 -2.76 -14.68
N THR A 482 -20.99 -1.57 -14.47
CA THR A 482 -20.09 -1.29 -13.34
C THR A 482 -20.76 -0.38 -12.30
N PRO A 483 -20.59 -0.62 -10.98
CA PRO A 483 -21.20 0.23 -9.95
C PRO A 483 -20.74 1.70 -10.02
N GLU A 484 -19.48 1.94 -10.37
CA GLU A 484 -18.82 3.24 -10.22
C GLU A 484 -19.17 4.19 -11.36
N ALA A 485 -19.30 3.67 -12.59
CA ALA A 485 -19.60 4.46 -13.79
C ALA A 485 -21.05 4.33 -14.25
N GLY A 486 -21.77 3.29 -13.81
CA GLY A 486 -23.07 2.91 -14.33
C GLY A 486 -24.12 4.04 -14.36
N PRO A 487 -24.34 4.80 -13.26
CA PRO A 487 -25.29 5.90 -13.25
C PRO A 487 -24.99 6.98 -14.31
N GLN A 488 -23.72 7.36 -14.49
CA GLN A 488 -23.32 8.36 -15.49
C GLN A 488 -23.34 7.81 -16.93
N ALA A 489 -23.21 6.50 -17.08
CA ALA A 489 -23.24 5.82 -18.38
C ALA A 489 -24.67 5.68 -18.92
N LEU A 490 -25.68 5.51 -18.04
CA LEU A 490 -27.09 5.47 -18.43
C LEU A 490 -27.53 6.76 -19.13
N ASP A 491 -27.18 7.94 -18.59
CA ASP A 491 -27.48 9.24 -19.23
C ASP A 491 -26.87 9.35 -20.64
N GLY A 492 -25.65 8.80 -20.83
CA GLY A 492 -24.98 8.76 -22.12
C GLY A 492 -25.63 7.77 -23.08
N LEU A 493 -26.02 6.61 -22.57
CA LEU A 493 -26.70 5.56 -23.33
C LEU A 493 -28.05 6.04 -23.85
N GLU A 494 -28.85 6.72 -23.04
CA GLU A 494 -30.15 7.28 -23.45
C GLU A 494 -30.00 8.29 -24.61
N ARG A 495 -29.06 9.25 -24.50
CA ARG A 495 -28.81 10.24 -25.57
C ARG A 495 -28.35 9.60 -26.87
N VAL A 496 -27.45 8.63 -26.78
CA VAL A 496 -26.87 7.96 -27.96
C VAL A 496 -27.84 6.97 -28.59
N HIS A 497 -28.68 6.30 -27.80
CA HIS A 497 -29.67 5.34 -28.29
C HIS A 497 -30.63 5.97 -29.32
N ALA A 498 -31.17 7.15 -29.01
CA ALA A 498 -32.02 7.89 -29.94
C ALA A 498 -31.30 8.25 -31.26
N LYS A 499 -29.97 8.48 -31.22
CA LYS A 499 -29.15 8.80 -32.39
C LYS A 499 -28.79 7.58 -33.23
N VAL A 500 -28.53 6.43 -32.62
CA VAL A 500 -28.30 5.17 -33.36
C VAL A 500 -29.57 4.77 -34.14
N ALA A 501 -30.74 4.84 -33.50
CA ALA A 501 -32.02 4.57 -34.15
C ALA A 501 -32.29 5.53 -35.34
N GLU A 502 -31.96 6.82 -35.18
CA GLU A 502 -32.06 7.82 -36.26
C GLU A 502 -31.10 7.54 -37.43
N GLU A 503 -29.87 7.08 -37.17
CA GLU A 503 -28.90 6.70 -38.22
C GLU A 503 -29.28 5.42 -38.96
N GLU A 504 -29.84 4.43 -38.27
CA GLU A 504 -30.19 3.12 -38.83
C GLU A 504 -31.58 3.12 -39.50
N GLY A 505 -32.39 4.17 -39.29
CA GLY A 505 -33.71 4.34 -39.91
C GLY A 505 -34.79 3.46 -39.26
N GLU A 506 -34.50 2.88 -38.10
CA GLU A 506 -35.39 2.01 -37.34
C GLU A 506 -36.00 2.76 -36.15
N PRO A 507 -37.23 2.45 -35.72
CA PRO A 507 -37.75 2.99 -34.47
C PRO A 507 -36.90 2.48 -33.30
N ALA A 508 -36.53 3.37 -32.38
CA ALA A 508 -35.70 3.02 -31.22
C ALA A 508 -36.35 1.87 -30.40
N GLU A 509 -35.80 0.66 -30.53
CA GLU A 509 -36.28 -0.52 -29.79
C GLU A 509 -36.14 -0.29 -28.28
N MET A 510 -37.05 -0.85 -27.47
CA MET A 510 -36.82 -0.83 -26.02
C MET A 510 -35.55 -1.63 -25.70
N MET A 511 -34.63 -1.03 -24.94
CA MET A 511 -33.40 -1.71 -24.50
C MET A 511 -33.72 -3.06 -23.86
N SER A 512 -33.32 -4.14 -24.54
CA SER A 512 -33.49 -5.50 -24.07
C SER A 512 -32.15 -6.09 -23.60
N VAL A 513 -32.22 -7.13 -22.77
CA VAL A 513 -31.03 -7.88 -22.34
C VAL A 513 -30.30 -8.48 -23.54
N ASP A 514 -31.02 -8.89 -24.59
CA ASP A 514 -30.44 -9.45 -25.82
C ASP A 514 -29.72 -8.38 -26.65
N THR A 515 -30.27 -7.16 -26.72
CA THR A 515 -29.65 -6.00 -27.37
C THR A 515 -28.33 -5.64 -26.65
N VAL A 516 -28.36 -5.57 -25.32
CA VAL A 516 -27.18 -5.33 -24.47
C VAL A 516 -26.14 -6.43 -24.65
N ALA A 517 -26.54 -7.71 -24.64
CA ALA A 517 -25.63 -8.85 -24.75
C ALA A 517 -24.86 -8.89 -26.07
N ARG A 518 -25.48 -8.47 -27.18
CA ARG A 518 -24.83 -8.39 -28.51
C ARG A 518 -23.81 -7.26 -28.64
N LEU A 519 -23.89 -6.23 -27.79
CA LEU A 519 -23.13 -4.98 -27.93
C LEU A 519 -21.97 -4.85 -26.93
N ILE A 520 -21.80 -5.82 -26.02
CA ILE A 520 -20.60 -6.00 -25.19
C ILE A 520 -19.47 -6.54 -26.08
N ALA A 521 -18.59 -5.66 -26.54
CA ALA A 521 -17.45 -6.05 -27.36
C ALA A 521 -16.53 -7.04 -26.62
N GLY A 522 -16.20 -8.15 -27.26
CA GLY A 522 -15.33 -9.20 -26.72
C GLY A 522 -16.05 -10.39 -26.07
N LYS A 523 -17.37 -10.31 -25.83
CA LYS A 523 -18.14 -11.48 -25.39
C LYS A 523 -18.34 -12.45 -26.56
N THR A 524 -17.82 -13.67 -26.44
CA THR A 524 -18.31 -14.80 -27.23
C THR A 524 -19.74 -15.11 -26.81
N LEU A 525 -20.58 -15.53 -27.76
CA LEU A 525 -21.89 -16.08 -27.43
C LEU A 525 -21.67 -17.33 -26.56
N ASN A 526 -22.32 -17.39 -25.41
CA ASN A 526 -22.35 -18.56 -24.54
C ASN A 526 -23.79 -18.90 -24.16
N PHE A 527 -24.05 -20.17 -23.87
CA PHE A 527 -25.37 -20.61 -23.43
C PHE A 527 -25.23 -21.43 -22.14
N GLY A 528 -25.58 -20.81 -21.02
CA GLY A 528 -25.61 -21.47 -19.72
C GLY A 528 -26.98 -22.03 -19.39
N ALA A 529 -27.05 -23.27 -18.91
CA ALA A 529 -28.30 -23.82 -18.39
C ALA A 529 -28.72 -23.08 -17.10
N ALA A 530 -30.00 -22.72 -17.00
CA ALA A 530 -30.56 -21.98 -15.86
C ALA A 530 -30.56 -22.77 -14.53
N THR A 531 -30.31 -24.08 -14.58
CA THR A 531 -30.25 -24.98 -13.42
C THR A 531 -29.13 -26.00 -13.60
N LYS A 532 -28.69 -26.61 -12.49
CA LYS A 532 -27.88 -27.83 -12.50
C LYS A 532 -28.77 -29.07 -12.54
N PHE A 533 -28.32 -30.13 -13.20
CA PHE A 533 -28.93 -31.44 -13.12
C PHE A 533 -28.97 -31.92 -11.67
N LYS A 534 -30.10 -32.53 -11.28
CA LYS A 534 -30.27 -33.22 -10.00
C LYS A 534 -30.88 -34.57 -10.28
N ALA A 535 -30.17 -35.64 -9.90
CA ALA A 535 -30.68 -36.99 -10.07
C ALA A 535 -31.94 -37.22 -9.21
N THR A 536 -32.91 -37.92 -9.78
CA THR A 536 -34.10 -38.47 -9.12
C THR A 536 -34.04 -39.98 -9.15
N GLU A 537 -34.85 -40.69 -8.36
CA GLU A 537 -34.85 -42.17 -8.35
C GLU A 537 -35.08 -42.78 -9.75
N ASP A 538 -35.89 -42.13 -10.60
CA ASP A 538 -36.19 -42.58 -11.97
C ASP A 538 -35.07 -42.33 -12.99
N ASN A 539 -34.10 -41.45 -12.70
CA ASN A 539 -33.02 -41.09 -13.64
C ASN A 539 -31.60 -41.22 -13.05
N ALA A 540 -31.48 -41.64 -11.79
CA ALA A 540 -30.21 -41.96 -11.15
C ALA A 540 -29.55 -43.17 -11.82
N SER A 541 -28.47 -42.91 -12.56
CA SER A 541 -27.65 -43.94 -13.19
C SER A 541 -26.28 -44.01 -12.52
N ASN A 542 -25.74 -45.21 -12.36
CA ASN A 542 -24.34 -45.43 -12.01
C ASN A 542 -23.40 -45.41 -13.23
N ARG A 543 -23.91 -45.04 -14.41
CA ARG A 543 -23.15 -44.89 -15.65
C ARG A 543 -22.88 -43.42 -15.94
N VAL A 544 -21.62 -43.10 -16.22
CA VAL A 544 -21.24 -41.85 -16.87
C VAL A 544 -21.55 -41.98 -18.36
N VAL A 545 -22.32 -41.05 -18.91
CA VAL A 545 -22.61 -40.97 -20.35
C VAL A 545 -21.45 -40.26 -21.04
N LEU A 546 -20.94 -40.81 -22.14
CA LEU A 546 -19.92 -40.14 -22.94
C LEU A 546 -20.60 -39.24 -23.99
N LEU A 547 -20.32 -37.94 -23.95
CA LEU A 547 -20.66 -36.97 -24.99
C LEU A 547 -19.39 -36.64 -25.80
N GLU A 548 -19.44 -36.85 -27.11
CA GLU A 548 -18.36 -36.51 -28.04
C GLU A 548 -18.86 -35.47 -29.06
N LEU A 549 -18.32 -34.25 -29.03
CA LEU A 549 -18.57 -33.23 -30.06
C LEU A 549 -17.46 -33.28 -31.09
N PHE A 550 -17.85 -33.35 -32.36
CA PHE A 550 -16.96 -33.15 -33.50
C PHE A 550 -17.32 -31.79 -34.09
N THR A 551 -16.37 -30.85 -34.12
CA THR A 551 -16.57 -29.47 -34.59
C THR A 551 -15.49 -29.04 -35.57
N ASN A 552 -15.67 -27.87 -36.18
CA ASN A 552 -14.70 -27.20 -37.04
C ASN A 552 -15.08 -25.71 -37.12
N ALA A 553 -14.14 -24.81 -36.84
CA ALA A 553 -14.40 -23.36 -36.79
C ALA A 553 -14.95 -22.74 -38.09
N HIS A 554 -14.79 -23.42 -39.24
CA HIS A 554 -15.15 -22.95 -40.58
C HIS A 554 -16.45 -23.56 -41.11
N ALA A 555 -17.01 -24.57 -40.43
CA ALA A 555 -18.23 -25.24 -40.87
C ALA A 555 -19.50 -24.45 -40.48
N ARG A 556 -20.48 -24.40 -41.37
CA ARG A 556 -21.77 -23.72 -41.08
C ARG A 556 -22.56 -24.49 -40.03
N GLY A 557 -22.95 -23.79 -38.95
CA GLY A 557 -23.85 -24.32 -37.91
C GLY A 557 -23.15 -24.87 -36.66
N THR A 558 -21.82 -24.92 -36.62
CA THR A 558 -21.04 -25.38 -35.45
C THR A 558 -21.30 -24.57 -34.20
N LEU A 559 -21.44 -23.25 -34.32
CA LEU A 559 -21.83 -22.35 -33.24
C LEU A 559 -23.08 -22.84 -32.47
N ALA A 560 -24.08 -23.42 -33.13
CA ALA A 560 -25.26 -23.95 -32.44
C ALA A 560 -24.95 -25.24 -31.65
N GLY A 561 -24.02 -26.07 -32.15
CA GLY A 561 -23.52 -27.25 -31.45
C GLY A 561 -22.64 -26.88 -30.25
N GLU A 562 -21.80 -25.86 -30.38
CA GLU A 562 -20.93 -25.34 -29.32
C GLU A 562 -21.74 -24.64 -28.21
N LEU A 563 -22.77 -23.86 -28.56
CA LEU A 563 -23.72 -23.31 -27.57
C LEU A 563 -24.50 -24.42 -26.86
N ALA A 564 -24.95 -25.46 -27.58
CA ALA A 564 -25.58 -26.62 -26.93
C ALA A 564 -24.60 -27.36 -26.01
N TRP A 565 -23.32 -27.43 -26.37
CA TRP A 565 -22.25 -28.03 -25.57
C TRP A 565 -22.01 -27.26 -24.26
N ASP A 566 -21.86 -25.94 -24.33
CA ASP A 566 -21.79 -25.07 -23.15
C ASP A 566 -23.01 -25.26 -22.23
N GLY A 567 -24.20 -25.40 -22.81
CA GLY A 567 -25.44 -25.67 -22.09
C GLY A 567 -25.40 -27.00 -21.33
N LEU A 568 -24.87 -28.05 -21.96
CA LEU A 568 -24.78 -29.38 -21.35
C LEU A 568 -23.67 -29.45 -20.28
N VAL A 569 -22.50 -28.86 -20.54
CA VAL A 569 -21.40 -28.75 -19.56
C VAL A 569 -21.79 -27.89 -18.36
N SER A 570 -22.59 -26.83 -18.59
CA SER A 570 -23.13 -26.02 -17.50
C SER A 570 -24.29 -26.68 -16.75
N HIS A 571 -25.04 -27.61 -17.36
CA HIS A 571 -26.12 -28.34 -16.68
C HIS A 571 -25.61 -29.55 -15.85
N PHE A 572 -24.84 -30.45 -16.46
CA PHE A 572 -24.43 -31.72 -15.86
C PHE A 572 -23.09 -31.61 -15.11
N THR A 573 -22.83 -32.56 -14.20
CA THR A 573 -21.51 -32.77 -13.57
C THR A 573 -20.77 -33.91 -14.24
N TYR A 574 -19.44 -33.95 -14.08
CA TYR A 574 -18.59 -35.01 -14.63
C TYR A 574 -18.89 -36.41 -14.06
N ASP A 575 -19.58 -36.49 -12.92
CA ASP A 575 -20.06 -37.75 -12.33
C ASP A 575 -21.22 -38.39 -13.13
N HIS A 576 -21.83 -37.62 -14.04
CA HIS A 576 -22.97 -38.06 -14.86
C HIS A 576 -22.64 -38.04 -16.37
N VAL A 577 -21.83 -37.08 -16.83
CA VAL A 577 -21.48 -36.94 -18.25
C VAL A 577 -19.99 -36.63 -18.42
N ALA A 578 -19.30 -37.43 -19.23
CA ALA A 578 -17.94 -37.16 -19.69
C ALA A 578 -18.01 -36.41 -21.03
N PHE A 579 -17.28 -35.31 -21.15
CA PHE A 579 -17.32 -34.41 -22.31
C PHE A 579 -15.98 -34.41 -23.05
N VAL A 580 -15.98 -34.72 -24.35
CA VAL A 580 -14.80 -34.68 -25.23
C VAL A 580 -15.12 -33.93 -26.53
N SER A 581 -14.31 -32.93 -26.89
CA SER A 581 -14.42 -32.23 -28.18
C SER A 581 -13.26 -32.60 -29.11
N TYR A 582 -13.55 -32.74 -30.40
CA TYR A 582 -12.61 -33.06 -31.47
C TYR A 582 -12.76 -32.04 -32.61
N HIS A 583 -11.68 -31.36 -32.96
CA HIS A 583 -11.64 -30.45 -34.11
C HIS A 583 -11.27 -31.23 -35.38
N LEU A 584 -12.11 -31.13 -36.43
CA LEU A 584 -11.93 -31.82 -37.71
C LEU A 584 -11.08 -30.98 -38.68
N GLU A 585 -10.32 -31.63 -39.58
CA GLU A 585 -9.56 -30.95 -40.65
C GLU A 585 -10.43 -30.44 -41.83
N GLN A 586 -11.75 -30.66 -41.78
CA GLN A 586 -12.69 -30.37 -42.88
C GLN A 586 -13.91 -29.58 -42.35
N PRO A 587 -14.47 -28.64 -43.13
CA PRO A 587 -14.19 -28.35 -44.55
C PRO A 587 -12.94 -27.51 -44.82
N GLU A 588 -12.43 -26.78 -43.83
CA GLU A 588 -11.14 -26.07 -43.88
C GLU A 588 -10.31 -26.48 -42.66
N LEU A 589 -8.99 -26.33 -42.71
CA LEU A 589 -8.08 -26.75 -41.64
C LEU A 589 -8.31 -25.92 -40.37
N ASP A 590 -8.92 -26.53 -39.36
CA ASP A 590 -9.02 -25.96 -38.02
C ASP A 590 -7.63 -26.03 -37.33
N PRO A 591 -7.08 -24.92 -36.79
CA PRO A 591 -5.78 -24.93 -36.10
C PRO A 591 -5.70 -25.85 -34.88
N LEU A 592 -6.84 -26.28 -34.33
CA LEU A 592 -6.95 -27.19 -33.20
C LEU A 592 -7.13 -28.66 -33.62
N ALA A 593 -7.19 -28.95 -34.92
CA ALA A 593 -7.26 -30.31 -35.43
C ALA A 593 -5.97 -31.09 -35.10
N VAL A 594 -6.13 -32.32 -34.61
CA VAL A 594 -5.03 -33.20 -34.21
C VAL A 594 -5.26 -34.63 -34.72
N PRO A 595 -4.22 -35.46 -34.93
CA PRO A 595 -4.38 -36.83 -35.45
C PRO A 595 -5.33 -37.73 -34.64
N LEU A 596 -5.55 -37.43 -33.36
CA LEU A 596 -6.53 -38.12 -32.52
C LEU A 596 -7.99 -37.82 -32.92
N ALA A 597 -8.30 -36.58 -33.30
CA ALA A 597 -9.64 -36.20 -33.78
C ALA A 597 -9.98 -36.97 -35.07
N ASP A 598 -8.99 -37.08 -35.94
CA ASP A 598 -9.06 -37.83 -37.20
C ASP A 598 -9.31 -39.33 -36.97
N PHE A 599 -8.63 -39.94 -35.99
CA PHE A 599 -8.87 -41.32 -35.58
C PHE A 599 -10.27 -41.50 -34.96
N ALA A 600 -10.69 -40.59 -34.08
CA ALA A 600 -12.01 -40.63 -33.44
C ALA A 600 -13.15 -40.47 -34.46
N ALA A 601 -13.00 -39.55 -35.42
CA ALA A 601 -13.96 -39.33 -36.50
C ALA A 601 -14.08 -40.55 -37.42
N LYS A 602 -12.95 -41.16 -37.81
CA LYS A 602 -12.92 -42.43 -38.58
C LYS A 602 -13.59 -43.57 -37.81
N ARG A 603 -13.31 -43.72 -36.50
CA ARG A 603 -13.96 -44.73 -35.63
C ARG A 603 -15.48 -44.54 -35.57
N ALA A 604 -15.95 -43.29 -35.49
CA ALA A 604 -17.37 -42.95 -35.38
C ALA A 604 -18.09 -42.79 -36.74
N SER A 605 -17.39 -42.93 -37.87
CA SER A 605 -17.90 -42.67 -39.23
C SER A 605 -18.47 -41.26 -39.41
N ILE A 606 -17.70 -40.25 -38.95
CA ILE A 606 -18.05 -38.83 -38.98
C ILE A 606 -17.20 -38.10 -40.02
N THR A 607 -17.83 -37.27 -40.83
CA THR A 607 -17.21 -36.43 -41.87
C THR A 607 -17.68 -34.97 -41.83
N GLU A 608 -18.52 -34.63 -40.86
CA GLU A 608 -19.18 -33.33 -40.69
C GLU A 608 -19.40 -33.07 -39.20
N PRO A 609 -19.48 -31.81 -38.73
CA PRO A 609 -19.71 -31.53 -37.32
C PRO A 609 -20.94 -32.25 -36.76
N THR A 610 -20.75 -33.01 -35.69
CA THR A 610 -21.72 -33.98 -35.17
C THR A 610 -21.56 -34.14 -33.67
N LEU A 611 -22.67 -34.28 -32.95
CA LEU A 611 -22.69 -34.70 -31.54
C LEU A 611 -22.98 -36.21 -31.45
N VAL A 612 -22.17 -36.93 -30.69
CA VAL A 612 -22.33 -38.38 -30.43
C VAL A 612 -22.54 -38.61 -28.93
N ILE A 613 -23.39 -39.58 -28.59
CA ILE A 613 -23.75 -39.93 -27.21
C ILE A 613 -23.55 -41.43 -27.03
N ASP A 614 -22.70 -41.86 -26.09
CA ASP A 614 -22.34 -43.27 -25.83
C ASP A 614 -21.91 -44.03 -27.11
N GLY A 615 -21.19 -43.35 -28.02
CA GLY A 615 -20.79 -43.91 -29.32
C GLY A 615 -21.95 -44.11 -30.32
N GLN A 616 -23.18 -43.74 -29.97
CA GLN A 616 -24.33 -43.78 -30.87
C GLN A 616 -24.52 -42.42 -31.55
N ARG A 617 -24.49 -42.44 -32.89
CA ARG A 617 -24.83 -41.27 -33.71
C ARG A 617 -26.34 -41.04 -33.63
N ARG A 618 -26.78 -40.07 -32.83
CA ARG A 618 -28.07 -39.41 -33.07
C ARG A 618 -27.86 -38.42 -34.22
N ALA A 619 -28.74 -38.47 -35.21
CA ALA A 619 -28.68 -37.58 -36.37
C ALA A 619 -28.76 -36.10 -35.91
N PRO A 620 -28.19 -35.15 -36.68
CA PRO A 620 -28.40 -33.73 -36.40
C PRO A 620 -29.89 -33.40 -36.37
N ALA A 621 -30.28 -32.43 -35.53
CA ALA A 621 -31.63 -31.90 -35.47
C ALA A 621 -31.97 -31.00 -36.69
N MET A 622 -31.66 -31.47 -37.89
CA MET A 622 -32.02 -30.86 -39.17
C MET A 622 -32.58 -31.92 -40.12
N ALA A 623 -33.88 -32.13 -40.04
CA ALA A 623 -34.68 -32.85 -41.02
C ALA A 623 -35.90 -32.01 -41.44
N ARG A 624 -35.60 -30.86 -42.08
CA ARG A 624 -36.50 -29.81 -42.58
C ARG A 624 -37.22 -28.95 -41.55
#